data_AF-A0A8H5D9U1-F1
#
_entry.id   AF-A0A8H5D9U1-F1
#
_cell.length_a   1.000
_cell.length_b   1.000
_cell.length_c   1.000
_cell.angle_alpha   90.00
_cell.angle_beta   90.00
_cell.angle_gamma   90.00
#
_symmetry.space_group_name_H-M   'P 1'
#
loop_
_entity.id
_entity.type
_entity.pdbx_description
1 polymer ?
#
loop_
_entity_poly.entity_id
_entity_poly.type
_entity_poly.pdbx_seq_one_letter_code
_entity_poly.pdbx_strand_id
1 'polypeptide(L)'
;MDSLNVSLESHLRDALKPVLPILDAQLQRRLAQFVDHSSSRTIPYSLLFDISKWTRSDQGLTALRASSLNPNDYTMVVLLAGTTTSPERKFGNYVPPKDEDVLAQERKRERKAITTIINGVFSVGGSGAAAWIGSASTGWKYEWKHIRSKKDENTPDIQPEEDTRGLRKRPAVIAEL
;
A
#
# COMPACT_ATOMS: atom_id res chain seq x y z
N MET A 1 -3.15 -9.92 -11.58
CA MET A 1 -3.10 -11.40 -11.69
C MET A 1 -2.38 -11.74 -13.00
N ASP A 2 -1.09 -11.37 -13.12
CA ASP A 2 -0.54 -11.00 -14.43
C ASP A 2 0.57 -11.93 -14.95
N SER A 3 0.69 -13.13 -14.42
CA SER A 3 1.78 -14.06 -14.77
C SER A 3 1.33 -15.52 -14.91
N LEU A 4 0.10 -15.75 -15.38
CA LEU A 4 -0.30 -17.11 -15.75
C LEU A 4 0.23 -17.45 -17.14
N ASN A 5 1.11 -18.44 -17.23
CA ASN A 5 1.56 -19.00 -18.49
C ASN A 5 0.77 -20.28 -18.81
N VAL A 6 0.41 -20.48 -20.07
CA VAL A 6 -0.33 -21.65 -20.56
C VAL A 6 0.53 -22.42 -21.54
N SER A 7 0.41 -23.74 -21.55
CA SER A 7 1.12 -24.58 -22.52
C SER A 7 0.61 -24.30 -23.94
N LEU A 8 1.54 -24.06 -24.86
CA LEU A 8 1.25 -23.81 -26.27
C LEU A 8 1.32 -25.15 -27.03
N GLU A 9 0.25 -25.92 -26.94
CA GLU A 9 0.09 -27.22 -27.60
C GLU A 9 -0.05 -27.07 -29.13
N SER A 10 0.23 -28.13 -29.90
CA SER A 10 0.30 -28.08 -31.37
C SER A 10 -1.03 -27.67 -32.01
N HIS A 11 -2.15 -28.19 -31.51
CA HIS A 11 -3.48 -27.85 -32.02
C HIS A 11 -3.84 -26.38 -31.79
N LEU A 12 -3.38 -25.80 -30.67
CA LEU A 12 -3.56 -24.37 -30.39
C LEU A 12 -2.76 -23.51 -31.37
N ARG A 13 -1.54 -23.91 -31.72
CA ARG A 13 -0.74 -23.24 -32.76
C ARG A 13 -1.43 -23.29 -34.11
N ASP A 14 -1.96 -24.46 -34.48
CA ASP A 14 -2.64 -24.63 -35.76
C ASP A 14 -3.94 -23.84 -35.84
N ALA A 15 -4.67 -23.70 -34.73
CA ALA A 15 -5.84 -22.83 -34.63
C ALA A 15 -5.47 -21.34 -34.70
N LEU A 16 -4.31 -20.91 -34.18
CA LEU A 16 -3.89 -19.50 -34.15
C LEU A 16 -3.24 -19.01 -35.45
N LYS A 17 -2.63 -19.90 -36.24
CA LYS A 17 -2.05 -19.58 -37.57
C LYS A 17 -2.98 -18.81 -38.51
N PRO A 18 -4.24 -19.24 -38.76
CA PRO A 18 -5.13 -18.55 -39.68
C PRO A 18 -5.58 -17.18 -39.16
N VAL A 19 -5.54 -16.96 -37.85
CA VAL A 19 -5.98 -15.69 -37.23
C VAL A 19 -4.86 -14.64 -37.28
N LEU A 20 -3.60 -15.06 -37.21
CA LEU A 20 -2.41 -14.20 -37.16
C LEU A 20 -2.40 -13.03 -38.17
N PRO A 21 -2.74 -13.21 -39.47
CA PRO A 21 -2.75 -12.09 -40.43
C PRO A 21 -3.93 -11.12 -40.28
N ILE A 22 -4.93 -11.46 -39.47
CA ILE A 22 -6.19 -10.71 -39.31
C ILE A 22 -6.17 -9.89 -38.01
N LEU A 23 -5.30 -10.25 -37.06
CA LEU A 23 -5.16 -9.55 -35.79
C LEU A 23 -4.70 -8.11 -35.98
N ASP A 24 -5.02 -7.26 -35.00
CA ASP A 24 -4.43 -5.95 -34.87
C ASP A 24 -2.89 -6.02 -34.76
N ALA A 25 -2.20 -5.03 -35.33
CA ALA A 25 -0.76 -5.05 -35.52
C ALA A 25 0.02 -5.23 -34.22
N GLN A 26 -0.49 -4.71 -33.10
CA GLN A 26 0.13 -4.88 -31.78
C GLN A 26 0.02 -6.33 -31.28
N LEU A 27 -1.15 -6.94 -31.40
CA LEU A 27 -1.37 -8.32 -30.95
C LEU A 27 -0.67 -9.32 -31.87
N GLN A 28 -0.64 -9.06 -33.17
CA GLN A 28 0.06 -9.86 -34.16
C GLN A 28 1.56 -9.95 -33.82
N ARG A 29 2.24 -8.84 -33.54
CA ARG A 29 3.67 -8.84 -33.17
C ARG A 29 3.93 -9.65 -31.91
N ARG A 30 3.06 -9.51 -30.90
CA ARG A 30 3.18 -10.27 -29.65
C ARG A 30 2.96 -11.76 -29.86
N LEU A 31 1.97 -12.15 -30.67
CA LEU A 31 1.67 -13.55 -30.95
C LEU A 31 2.74 -14.21 -31.83
N ALA A 32 3.25 -13.50 -32.85
CA ALA A 32 4.29 -14.00 -33.75
C ALA A 32 5.54 -14.45 -32.99
N GLN A 33 5.91 -13.73 -31.92
CA GLN A 33 7.03 -14.13 -31.05
C GLN A 33 6.88 -15.53 -30.47
N PHE A 34 5.66 -16.00 -30.18
CA PHE A 34 5.43 -17.33 -29.60
C PHE A 34 5.09 -18.41 -30.63
N VAL A 35 4.60 -18.02 -31.81
CA VAL A 35 4.24 -18.95 -32.90
C VAL A 35 5.45 -19.27 -33.78
N ASP A 36 6.30 -18.28 -34.07
CA ASP A 36 7.49 -18.46 -34.93
C ASP A 36 8.65 -19.13 -34.18
N HIS A 37 8.78 -18.88 -32.87
CA HIS A 37 9.75 -19.55 -32.03
C HIS A 37 9.19 -20.91 -31.60
N SER A 38 9.43 -21.93 -32.43
CA SER A 38 9.02 -23.31 -32.19
C SER A 38 9.43 -23.86 -30.81
N SER A 39 10.47 -23.26 -30.18
CA SER A 39 10.98 -23.55 -28.84
C SER A 39 10.10 -23.05 -27.69
N SER A 40 9.24 -22.03 -27.87
CA SER A 40 8.37 -21.54 -26.80
C SER A 40 7.20 -22.49 -26.59
N ARG A 41 7.31 -23.37 -25.60
CA ARG A 41 6.26 -24.30 -25.18
C ARG A 41 5.17 -23.64 -24.35
N THR A 42 5.32 -22.36 -24.01
CA THR A 42 4.40 -21.63 -23.14
C THR A 42 4.08 -20.25 -23.72
N ILE A 43 2.82 -19.83 -23.58
CA ILE A 43 2.31 -18.52 -23.98
C ILE A 43 1.66 -17.82 -22.78
N PRO A 44 1.80 -16.50 -22.61
CA PRO A 44 1.11 -15.78 -21.55
C PRO A 44 -0.41 -15.84 -21.72
N TYR A 45 -1.12 -16.18 -20.64
CA TYR A 45 -2.58 -16.22 -20.60
C TYR A 45 -3.21 -14.86 -20.95
N SER A 46 -2.60 -13.77 -20.49
CA SER A 46 -3.09 -12.41 -20.77
C SER A 46 -3.16 -12.14 -22.28
N LEU A 47 -2.20 -12.65 -23.06
CA LEU A 47 -2.21 -12.53 -24.51
C LEU A 47 -3.36 -13.31 -25.15
N LEU A 48 -3.58 -14.56 -24.74
CA LEU A 48 -4.73 -15.35 -25.21
C LEU A 48 -6.07 -14.71 -24.84
N PHE A 49 -6.13 -14.10 -23.65
CA PHE A 49 -7.30 -13.38 -23.17
C PHE A 49 -7.56 -12.12 -24.00
N ASP A 50 -6.53 -11.34 -24.33
CA ASP A 50 -6.66 -10.16 -25.19
C ASP A 50 -7.12 -10.54 -26.60
N ILE A 51 -6.63 -11.66 -27.15
CA ILE A 51 -7.12 -12.21 -28.42
C ILE A 51 -8.60 -12.58 -28.29
N SER A 52 -9.01 -13.25 -27.22
CA SER A 52 -10.41 -13.62 -26.99
C SER A 52 -11.34 -12.40 -26.80
N LYS A 53 -10.82 -11.28 -26.31
CA LYS A 53 -11.56 -10.01 -26.25
C LYS A 53 -11.68 -9.39 -27.64
N TRP A 54 -10.59 -9.38 -28.39
CA TRP A 54 -10.57 -8.84 -29.74
C TRP A 54 -11.54 -9.59 -30.67
N THR A 55 -11.60 -10.93 -30.59
CA THR A 55 -12.53 -11.75 -31.41
C THR A 55 -14.00 -11.44 -31.14
N ARG A 56 -14.33 -10.92 -29.95
CA ARG A 56 -15.68 -10.50 -29.55
C ARG A 56 -16.00 -9.04 -29.90
N SER A 57 -15.00 -8.24 -30.25
CA SER A 57 -15.19 -6.85 -30.67
C SER A 57 -15.79 -6.78 -32.07
N ASP A 58 -16.50 -5.69 -32.39
CA ASP A 58 -17.10 -5.52 -33.72
C ASP A 58 -16.05 -5.56 -34.86
N GLN A 59 -14.87 -5.01 -34.60
CA GLN A 59 -13.73 -5.05 -35.52
C GLN A 59 -13.26 -6.49 -35.76
N GLY A 60 -13.05 -7.26 -34.69
CA GLY A 60 -12.62 -8.66 -34.79
C GLY A 60 -13.66 -9.56 -35.44
N LEU A 61 -14.95 -9.38 -35.11
CA LEU A 61 -16.05 -10.11 -35.74
C LEU A 61 -16.12 -9.86 -37.25
N THR A 62 -15.96 -8.61 -37.67
CA THR A 62 -15.98 -8.23 -39.09
C THR A 62 -14.78 -8.83 -39.83
N ALA A 63 -13.58 -8.74 -39.24
CA ALA A 63 -12.36 -9.23 -39.85
C ALA A 63 -12.31 -10.77 -39.95
N LEU A 64 -12.83 -11.48 -38.92
CA LEU A 64 -12.96 -12.94 -38.93
C LEU A 64 -13.97 -13.41 -39.99
N ARG A 65 -15.14 -12.76 -40.07
CA ARG A 65 -16.15 -13.07 -41.09
C ARG A 65 -15.66 -12.79 -42.51
N ALA A 66 -14.93 -11.69 -42.71
CA ALA A 66 -14.30 -11.37 -43.99
C ALA A 66 -13.30 -12.44 -44.44
N SER A 67 -12.69 -13.14 -43.48
CA SER A 67 -11.74 -14.22 -43.72
C SER A 67 -12.38 -15.62 -43.68
N SER A 68 -13.72 -15.71 -43.72
CA SER A 68 -14.50 -16.97 -43.64
C SER A 68 -14.27 -17.83 -42.39
N LEU A 69 -13.72 -17.25 -41.32
CA LEU A 69 -13.52 -17.92 -40.04
C LEU A 69 -14.74 -17.74 -39.14
N ASN A 70 -15.12 -18.80 -38.42
CA ASN A 70 -16.23 -18.75 -37.47
C ASN A 70 -15.76 -18.06 -36.16
N PRO A 71 -16.34 -16.92 -35.77
CA PRO A 71 -15.90 -16.21 -34.56
C PRO A 71 -16.12 -16.98 -33.25
N ASN A 72 -17.09 -17.90 -33.23
CA ASN A 72 -17.40 -18.69 -32.03
C ASN A 72 -16.23 -19.59 -31.63
N ASP A 73 -15.49 -20.11 -32.60
CA ASP A 73 -14.33 -20.99 -32.37
C ASP A 73 -13.19 -20.23 -31.66
N TYR A 74 -13.16 -18.90 -31.77
CA TYR A 74 -12.13 -18.04 -31.20
C TYR A 74 -12.61 -17.22 -29.98
N THR A 75 -13.87 -17.36 -29.60
CA THR A 75 -14.48 -16.61 -28.49
C THR A 75 -13.88 -17.03 -27.14
N MET A 76 -13.45 -18.28 -27.01
CA MET A 76 -12.74 -18.81 -25.84
C MET A 76 -11.53 -19.66 -26.27
N VAL A 77 -10.60 -19.05 -27.02
CA VAL A 77 -9.28 -19.65 -27.34
C VAL A 77 -8.57 -20.21 -26.11
N VAL A 78 -8.77 -19.59 -24.95
CA VAL A 78 -8.26 -20.05 -23.66
C VAL A 78 -8.70 -21.49 -23.32
N LEU A 79 -9.90 -21.91 -23.71
CA LEU A 79 -10.36 -23.28 -23.47
C LEU A 79 -9.66 -24.29 -24.38
N LEU A 80 -9.31 -23.89 -25.61
CA LEU A 80 -8.50 -24.72 -26.50
C LEU A 80 -7.11 -24.97 -25.93
N ALA A 81 -6.59 -24.04 -25.14
CA ALA A 81 -5.30 -24.20 -24.46
C ALA A 81 -5.33 -25.24 -23.31
N GLY A 82 -6.49 -25.83 -23.03
CA GLY A 82 -6.66 -26.92 -22.06
C GLY A 82 -6.65 -26.47 -20.60
N THR A 83 -6.87 -27.43 -19.69
CA THR A 83 -6.76 -27.23 -18.22
C THR A 83 -5.32 -27.34 -17.71
N THR A 84 -4.36 -27.56 -18.61
CA THR A 84 -2.93 -27.72 -18.31
C THR A 84 -2.29 -26.34 -18.06
N THR A 85 -2.72 -25.67 -16.97
CA THR A 85 -2.07 -24.45 -16.50
C THR A 85 -0.64 -24.77 -16.04
N SER A 86 0.35 -24.10 -16.64
CA SER A 86 1.80 -24.13 -16.39
C SER A 86 2.41 -25.28 -15.56
N PRO A 87 3.37 -26.04 -16.12
CA PRO A 87 4.23 -26.93 -15.32
C PRO A 87 5.10 -26.18 -14.30
N GLU A 88 5.28 -24.86 -14.44
CA GLU A 88 6.03 -24.01 -13.49
C GLU A 88 5.19 -23.46 -12.33
N ARG A 89 3.93 -23.90 -12.18
CA ARG A 89 3.09 -23.46 -11.07
C ARG A 89 3.69 -23.97 -9.76
N LYS A 90 4.47 -23.13 -9.09
CA LYS A 90 4.76 -23.26 -7.65
C LYS A 90 3.42 -23.13 -6.94
N PHE A 91 2.74 -24.24 -6.72
CA PHE A 91 1.66 -24.29 -5.75
C PHE A 91 2.24 -23.68 -4.46
N GLY A 92 1.62 -22.62 -3.96
CA GLY A 92 2.08 -22.00 -2.72
C GLY A 92 2.24 -23.06 -1.64
N ASN A 93 3.18 -22.87 -0.72
CA ASN A 93 3.40 -23.82 0.36
C ASN A 93 2.07 -24.11 1.06
N TYR A 94 1.61 -25.36 0.98
CA TYR A 94 0.41 -25.80 1.68
C TYR A 94 0.66 -25.60 3.17
N VAL A 95 -0.06 -24.66 3.77
CA VAL A 95 -0.09 -24.50 5.22
C VAL A 95 -1.22 -25.40 5.71
N PRO A 96 -0.93 -26.56 6.33
CA PRO A 96 -1.97 -27.40 6.90
C PRO A 96 -2.79 -26.58 7.92
N PRO A 97 -4.11 -26.85 8.04
CA PRO A 97 -4.90 -26.31 9.14
C PRO A 97 -4.19 -26.60 10.46
N LYS A 98 -3.96 -25.57 11.28
CA LYS A 98 -3.35 -25.75 12.60
C LYS A 98 -4.24 -26.66 13.45
N ASP A 99 -3.64 -27.59 14.18
CA ASP A 99 -4.34 -28.45 15.13
C ASP A 99 -5.19 -27.64 16.12
N GLU A 100 -6.36 -28.16 16.47
CA GLU A 100 -7.35 -27.50 17.32
C GLU A 100 -6.78 -27.11 18.70
N ASP A 101 -5.86 -27.90 19.23
CA ASP A 101 -5.16 -27.63 20.48
C ASP A 101 -4.26 -26.39 20.41
N VAL A 102 -3.59 -26.19 19.27
CA VAL A 102 -2.71 -25.03 19.05
C VAL A 102 -3.56 -23.76 18.91
N LEU A 103 -4.69 -23.84 18.20
CA LEU A 103 -5.65 -22.74 18.08
C LEU A 103 -6.28 -22.37 19.43
N ALA A 104 -6.59 -23.36 20.27
CA ALA A 104 -7.14 -23.11 21.61
C ALA A 104 -6.12 -22.42 22.52
N GLN A 105 -4.84 -22.78 22.43
CA GLN A 105 -3.76 -22.11 23.17
C GLN A 105 -3.52 -20.68 22.69
N GLU A 106 -3.52 -20.44 21.38
CA GLU A 106 -3.41 -19.08 20.80
C GLU A 106 -4.54 -18.18 21.29
N ARG A 107 -5.80 -18.65 21.23
CA ARG A 107 -6.97 -17.89 21.75
C ARG A 107 -6.87 -17.59 23.24
N LYS A 108 -6.35 -18.52 24.05
CA LYS A 108 -6.12 -18.30 25.49
C LYS A 108 -5.06 -17.22 25.74
N ARG A 109 -3.99 -17.19 24.95
CA ARG A 109 -2.93 -16.17 25.04
C ARG A 109 -3.45 -14.79 24.61
N GLU A 110 -4.21 -14.73 23.52
CA GLU A 110 -4.85 -13.51 23.03
C GLU A 110 -5.76 -12.88 24.09
N ARG A 111 -6.64 -13.67 24.70
CA ARG A 111 -7.54 -13.19 25.77
C ARG A 111 -6.75 -12.61 26.96
N LYS A 112 -5.69 -13.30 27.39
CA LYS A 112 -4.83 -12.81 28.48
C LYS A 112 -4.16 -11.48 28.10
N ALA A 113 -3.61 -11.37 26.90
CA ALA A 113 -2.97 -10.16 26.42
C ALA A 113 -3.96 -8.97 26.38
N ILE A 114 -5.16 -9.20 25.86
CA ILE A 114 -6.23 -8.19 25.83
C ILE A 114 -6.58 -7.74 27.26
N THR A 115 -6.78 -8.66 28.19
CA THR A 115 -7.11 -8.31 29.58
C THR A 115 -5.97 -7.54 30.26
N THR A 116 -4.71 -7.91 30.01
CA THR A 116 -3.55 -7.18 30.54
C THR A 116 -3.52 -5.73 30.04
N ILE A 117 -3.80 -5.50 28.76
CA ILE A 117 -3.86 -4.15 28.19
C ILE A 117 -4.98 -3.34 28.84
N ILE A 118 -6.19 -3.92 28.96
CA ILE A 118 -7.33 -3.25 29.59
C ILE A 118 -7.01 -2.85 31.03
N ASN A 119 -6.48 -3.78 31.83
CA ASN A 119 -6.09 -3.51 33.21
C ASN A 119 -4.98 -2.45 33.30
N GLY A 120 -4.02 -2.46 32.37
CA GLY A 120 -2.97 -1.45 32.29
C GLY A 120 -3.53 -0.06 32.01
N VAL A 121 -4.41 0.07 31.01
CA VAL A 121 -5.07 1.35 30.68
C VAL A 121 -5.91 1.86 31.84
N PHE A 122 -6.66 0.98 32.51
CA PHE A 122 -7.48 1.37 33.65
C PHE A 122 -6.65 1.78 34.88
N SER A 123 -5.49 1.16 35.09
CA SER A 123 -4.56 1.53 36.17
C SER A 123 -3.91 2.90 35.93
N VAL A 124 -3.42 3.14 34.71
CA VAL A 124 -2.84 4.45 34.33
C VAL A 124 -3.93 5.53 34.36
N GLY A 125 -5.09 5.27 33.75
CA GLY A 125 -6.21 6.21 33.76
C GLY A 125 -6.75 6.51 35.16
N GLY A 126 -6.87 5.50 36.02
CA GLY A 126 -7.31 5.65 37.41
C GLY A 126 -6.32 6.45 38.25
N SER A 127 -5.02 6.21 38.10
CA SER A 127 -3.99 7.01 38.78
C SER A 127 -3.98 8.48 38.34
N GLY A 128 -4.18 8.73 37.04
CA GLY A 128 -4.31 10.09 36.50
C GLY A 128 -5.58 10.82 36.97
N ALA A 129 -6.73 10.13 36.99
CA ALA A 129 -7.98 10.68 37.49
C ALA A 129 -7.92 10.98 39.00
N ALA A 130 -7.33 10.09 39.79
CA ALA A 130 -7.12 10.31 41.22
C ALA A 130 -6.14 11.47 41.49
N ALA A 131 -5.05 11.57 40.72
CA ALA A 131 -4.12 12.69 40.82
C ALA A 131 -4.78 14.03 40.45
N TRP A 132 -5.64 14.05 39.41
CA TRP A 132 -6.42 15.24 39.06
C TRP A 132 -7.34 15.66 40.20
N ILE A 133 -8.18 14.74 40.69
CA ILE A 133 -9.14 15.03 41.75
C ILE A 133 -8.41 15.46 43.04
N GLY A 134 -7.31 14.79 43.37
CA GLY A 134 -6.46 15.16 44.50
C GLY A 134 -5.83 16.54 44.34
N SER A 135 -5.32 16.89 43.16
CA SER A 135 -4.76 18.22 42.88
C SER A 135 -5.82 19.33 42.90
N ALA A 136 -7.06 19.01 42.51
CA ALA A 136 -8.19 19.94 42.58
C ALA A 136 -8.68 20.15 44.02
N SER A 137 -8.60 19.13 44.88
CA SER A 137 -9.05 19.21 46.28
C SER A 137 -8.00 19.74 47.24
N THR A 138 -6.70 19.61 46.94
CA THR A 138 -5.62 20.08 47.83
C THR A 138 -5.41 21.58 47.82
N GLY A 139 -6.09 22.35 46.97
CA GLY A 139 -6.26 23.79 47.15
C GLY A 139 -4.97 24.55 47.47
N TRP A 140 -3.83 24.13 46.89
CA TRP A 140 -2.53 24.76 47.15
C TRP A 140 -2.48 26.10 46.41
N LYS A 141 -3.17 27.08 46.97
CA LYS A 141 -3.07 28.48 46.60
C LYS A 141 -1.65 28.94 46.94
N TYR A 142 -0.78 28.99 45.94
CA TYR A 142 0.35 29.93 45.80
C TYR A 142 0.82 30.68 47.07
N GLU A 143 1.41 29.99 48.06
CA GLU A 143 2.08 30.67 49.18
C GLU A 143 3.50 31.15 48.83
N TRP A 144 3.99 30.88 47.61
CA TRP A 144 5.31 31.34 47.17
C TRP A 144 5.40 32.86 46.92
N LYS A 145 4.31 33.61 47.03
CA LYS A 145 4.33 35.07 46.82
C LYS A 145 4.91 35.87 48.00
N HIS A 146 5.09 35.27 49.17
CA HIS A 146 5.59 36.00 50.35
C HIS A 146 7.11 35.97 50.55
N ILE A 147 7.85 35.14 49.82
CA ILE A 147 9.31 35.03 50.02
C ILE A 147 10.09 36.17 49.35
N ARG A 148 9.47 36.95 48.43
CA ARG A 148 10.16 38.06 47.74
C ARG A 148 9.87 39.46 48.31
N SER A 149 8.91 39.63 49.22
CA SER A 149 8.48 40.96 49.69
C SER A 149 9.17 41.47 50.96
N LYS A 150 10.28 40.86 51.38
CA LYS A 150 11.07 41.30 52.56
C LYS A 150 12.55 41.51 52.24
N LYS A 151 12.88 41.98 51.04
CA LYS A 151 14.28 42.23 50.68
C LYS A 151 14.62 43.64 50.17
N ASP A 152 13.67 44.57 50.09
CA ASP A 152 13.93 45.86 49.42
C ASP A 152 13.52 47.09 50.24
N GLU A 153 13.69 47.08 51.57
CA GLU A 153 13.52 48.29 52.40
C GLU A 153 14.63 48.41 53.45
N ASN A 154 15.89 48.37 53.00
CA ASN A 154 17.00 49.00 53.72
C ASN A 154 18.13 49.32 52.74
N THR A 155 18.00 50.39 51.97
CA THR A 155 19.12 50.98 51.24
C THR A 155 18.94 52.50 51.22
N PRO A 156 19.83 53.28 51.84
CA PRO A 156 19.71 54.72 51.91
C PRO A 156 20.05 55.41 50.58
N ASP A 157 19.39 56.56 50.45
CA ASP A 157 19.34 57.59 49.41
C ASP A 157 20.71 57.98 48.79
N ILE A 158 20.77 57.97 47.45
CA ILE A 158 21.78 58.71 46.66
C ILE A 158 21.08 59.34 45.45
N GLN A 159 21.07 60.68 45.46
CA GLN A 159 20.52 61.65 44.49
C GLN A 159 21.33 61.71 43.16
N PRO A 160 20.87 62.44 42.12
CA PRO A 160 20.72 61.95 40.75
C PRO A 160 21.77 62.48 39.76
N GLU A 161 21.96 61.79 38.64
CA GLU A 161 22.67 62.33 37.47
C GLU A 161 21.70 62.45 36.28
N GLU A 162 21.37 63.70 36.00
CA GLU A 162 20.69 64.19 34.82
C GLU A 162 21.65 64.15 33.61
N ASP A 163 21.11 63.93 32.42
CA ASP A 163 21.44 64.62 31.16
C ASP A 163 21.48 63.69 29.94
N THR A 164 21.37 64.32 28.79
CA THR A 164 20.42 64.06 27.74
C THR A 164 21.12 63.70 26.43
N ARG A 165 20.28 63.38 25.42
CA ARG A 165 20.55 63.52 23.97
C ARG A 165 21.54 62.53 23.36
N GLY A 166 21.00 61.74 22.43
CA GLY A 166 21.83 60.98 21.50
C GLY A 166 21.06 60.40 20.33
N LEU A 167 20.36 61.25 19.57
CA LEU A 167 19.92 60.93 18.21
C LEU A 167 21.11 60.34 17.41
N ARG A 168 20.94 59.17 16.78
CA ARG A 168 21.31 58.99 15.36
C ARG A 168 20.78 57.70 14.74
N LYS A 169 20.14 57.93 13.61
CA LYS A 169 19.67 57.00 12.57
C LYS A 169 20.79 56.04 12.12
N ARG A 170 20.45 54.78 11.83
CA ARG A 170 21.26 53.90 10.98
C ARG A 170 20.44 53.54 9.73
N PRO A 171 20.89 53.86 8.50
CA PRO A 171 20.42 53.17 7.32
C PRO A 171 21.16 51.83 7.15
N ALA A 172 20.47 50.92 6.47
CA ALA A 172 20.97 49.63 6.01
C ALA A 172 22.14 49.78 5.02
N VAL A 173 22.85 48.65 4.78
CA VAL A 173 23.28 48.10 3.46
C VAL A 173 24.67 47.44 3.51
N ILE A 174 24.65 46.09 3.39
CA ILE A 174 25.40 45.18 2.48
C ILE A 174 26.90 44.82 2.71
N ALA A 175 27.12 43.49 2.64
CA ALA A 175 28.32 42.69 2.26
C ALA A 175 29.56 42.78 3.16
N GLU A 176 30.40 41.75 3.38
CA GLU A 176 30.78 40.54 2.65
C GLU A 176 31.16 39.40 3.63
N LEU A 177 31.17 38.17 3.09
CA LEU A 177 31.82 36.91 3.52
C LEU A 177 31.35 36.20 4.80
#